data_AF-A0A3L6DXE1-F1
#
_entry.id   AF-A0A3L6DXE1-F1
#
_cell.length_a   1.000
_cell.length_b   1.000
_cell.length_c   1.000
_cell.angle_alpha   90.00
_cell.angle_beta   90.00
_cell.angle_gamma   90.00
#
_symmetry.space_group_name_H-M   'P 1'
#
loop_
_entity.id
_entity.type
_entity.pdbx_description
1 polymer ?
#
loop_
_entity_poly.entity_id
_entity_poly.type
_entity_poly.pdbx_seq_one_letter_code
_entity_poly.pdbx_strand_id
1 'polypeptide(L)' 'MRMENPKAGRKGNLNVATEVFQIAPSLHVVELKKAKGDTLEFQKFYRSLSTQLKDVVWKCDDEVDGNSAAA' A
#
# COMPACT_ATOMS: atom_id res chain seq x y z
N MET A 1 -10.26 9.60 -3.51
CA MET A 1 -10.60 9.54 -2.07
C MET A 1 -9.45 10.13 -1.25
N ARG A 2 -9.70 10.71 -0.06
CA ARG A 2 -8.65 11.25 0.82
C ARG A 2 -8.73 10.55 2.18
N MET A 3 -7.58 10.10 2.68
CA MET A 3 -7.43 9.50 4.00
C MET A 3 -6.54 10.40 4.85
N GLU A 4 -6.90 10.58 6.11
CA GLU A 4 -6.16 11.39 7.07
C GLU A 4 -5.91 10.58 8.33
N ASN A 5 -4.68 10.67 8.87
CA ASN A 5 -4.39 10.13 10.17
C ASN A 5 -4.96 11.06 11.26
N PRO A 6 -5.87 10.59 12.14
CA PRO A 6 -6.46 11.43 13.18
C PRO A 6 -5.44 11.88 14.24
N LYS A 7 -4.28 11.23 14.34
CA LYS A 7 -3.18 11.66 15.23
C LYS A 7 -2.10 12.40 14.44
N ALA A 8 -1.76 13.59 14.90
CA ALA A 8 -0.67 14.39 14.34
C ALA A 8 0.68 13.70 14.58
N GLY A 9 1.41 13.48 13.49
CA GLY A 9 2.80 13.01 13.51
C GLY A 9 3.80 14.16 13.68
N ARG A 10 5.08 13.86 13.53
CA ARG A 10 6.17 14.86 13.69
C ARG A 10 6.03 16.05 12.73
N LYS A 11 5.43 15.83 11.55
CA LYS A 11 5.18 16.86 10.52
C LYS A 11 3.69 17.18 10.35
N GLY A 12 2.91 17.01 11.42
CA GLY A 12 1.46 17.15 11.40
C GLY A 12 0.77 15.90 10.87
N ASN A 13 -0.52 16.01 10.53
CA ASN A 13 -1.32 14.87 10.08
C ASN A 13 -0.83 14.36 8.72
N LEU A 14 -0.72 13.03 8.62
CA LEU A 14 -0.47 12.35 7.35
C LEU A 14 -1.75 12.37 6.52
N ASN A 15 -1.68 12.96 5.33
CA ASN A 15 -2.77 12.96 4.36
C ASN A 15 -2.36 12.13 3.14
N VAL A 16 -3.21 11.18 2.77
CA VAL A 16 -3.02 10.30 1.61
C VAL A 16 -4.16 10.53 0.64
N ALA A 17 -3.82 10.82 -0.61
CA ALA A 17 -4.76 10.81 -1.72
C ALA A 17 -4.74 9.43 -2.39
N THR A 18 -5.92 8.93 -2.73
CA THR A 18 -6.09 7.64 -3.39
C THR A 18 -6.92 7.83 -4.65
N GLU A 19 -6.39 7.34 -5.76
CA GLU A 19 -7.03 7.38 -7.07
C GLU A 19 -7.09 5.96 -7.63
N VAL A 20 -8.22 5.59 -8.22
CA VAL A 20 -8.44 4.26 -8.79
C VAL A 20 -8.62 4.43 -10.29
N PHE A 21 -7.82 3.69 -11.05
CA PHE A 21 -7.81 3.70 -12.51
C PHE A 21 -8.19 2.31 -13.01
N GLN A 22 -9.15 2.24 -13.91
CA GLN A 22 -9.44 1.00 -14.63
C GLN A 22 -8.52 0.92 -15.84
N ILE A 23 -7.65 -0.09 -15.89
CA ILE A 23 -6.73 -0.29 -17.02
C ILE A 23 -7.14 -1.46 -17.92
N ALA A 24 -7.97 -2.37 -17.40
CA ALA A 24 -8.68 -3.40 -18.17
C ALA A 24 -10.01 -3.75 -17.48
N PRO A 25 -10.95 -4.47 -18.14
CA PRO A 25 -12.26 -4.78 -17.55
C PRO A 25 -12.20 -5.40 -16.15
N SER A 26 -11.21 -6.26 -15.89
CA SER A 26 -10.98 -6.92 -14.60
C SER A 26 -9.73 -6.44 -13.86
N LEU A 27 -9.04 -5.40 -14.35
CA LEU A 27 -7.79 -4.92 -13.76
C LEU A 27 -7.88 -3.44 -13.42
N HIS A 28 -7.73 -3.17 -12.13
CA HIS A 28 -7.75 -1.82 -11.58
C HIS A 28 -6.42 -1.53 -10.90
N VAL A 29 -5.87 -0.36 -11.16
CA VAL A 29 -4.67 0.16 -10.49
C VAL A 29 -5.13 1.17 -9.44
N VAL A 30 -4.63 1.01 -8.23
CA VAL A 30 -4.89 1.93 -7.12
C VAL A 30 -3.61 2.71 -6.84
N GLU A 31 -3.62 4.00 -7.11
CA GLU A 31 -2.50 4.90 -6.84
C GLU A 31 -2.66 5.55 -5.46
N LEU A 32 -1.61 5.52 -4.64
CA LEU A 32 -1.55 6.14 -3.33
C LEU A 32 -0.50 7.25 -3.34
N LYS A 33 -0.93 8.50 -3.13
CA LYS A 33 -0.06 9.68 -3.12
C LYS A 33 0.00 10.29 -1.73
N LYS A 34 1.21 10.59 -1.25
CA LYS A 34 1.39 11.40 -0.03
C LYS A 34 1.06 12.86 -0.34
N ALA A 35 -0.07 13.35 0.18
CA ALA A 35 -0.49 14.74 -0.01
C ALA A 35 0.13 15.69 1.04
N LYS A 36 0.28 15.25 2.30
CA LYS A 36 0.89 16.02 3.40
C LYS A 36 1.43 15.09 4.47
N GLY A 37 2.36 15.57 5.30
CA GLY A 37 2.87 14.84 6.47
C GLY A 37 4.22 14.15 6.23
N ASP A 38 4.59 13.30 7.18
CA ASP A 38 5.91 12.67 7.21
C ASP A 38 6.03 11.48 6.24
N THR A 39 7.19 11.39 5.57
CA THR A 39 7.42 10.33 4.57
C THR A 39 7.60 8.95 5.22
N LEU A 40 8.21 8.85 6.39
CA LEU A 40 8.37 7.56 7.07
C LEU A 40 7.03 7.06 7.60
N GLU A 41 6.17 7.97 8.08
CA GLU A 41 4.78 7.64 8.43
C GLU A 41 4.00 7.15 7.20
N PHE A 42 4.14 7.82 6.05
CA PHE A 42 3.54 7.36 4.79
C PHE A 42 4.02 5.97 4.39
N GLN A 43 5.32 5.69 4.47
CA GLN A 43 5.86 4.37 4.13
C GLN A 43 5.39 3.28 5.09
N LYS A 44 5.27 3.57 6.39
CA LYS A 44 4.71 2.63 7.37
C LYS A 44 3.24 2.35 7.08
N PHE A 45 2.47 3.39 6.77
CA PHE A 45 1.08 3.26 6.35
C PHE A 45 0.95 2.40 5.09
N TYR A 46 1.75 2.69 4.04
CA TYR A 46 1.74 1.92 2.79
C TYR A 46 2.04 0.43 3.03
N ARG A 47 3.07 0.11 3.83
CA ARG A 47 3.39 -1.28 4.19
C ARG A 47 2.25 -1.96 4.96
N SER A 48 1.65 -1.27 5.93
CA SER A 48 0.51 -1.81 6.67
C SER A 48 -0.69 -2.08 5.75
N LEU A 49 -1.01 -1.13 4.87
CA LEU A 49 -2.10 -1.24 3.92
C LEU A 49 -1.88 -2.39 2.93
N SER A 50 -0.68 -2.51 2.34
CA SER A 50 -0.38 -3.59 1.41
C SER A 50 -0.45 -4.97 2.07
N THR A 51 -0.07 -5.07 3.35
CA THR A 51 -0.22 -6.33 4.11
C THR A 51 -1.66 -6.65 4.50
N GLN A 52 -2.54 -5.66 4.58
CA GLN A 52 -3.97 -5.87 4.89
C GLN A 52 -4.79 -6.16 3.64
N LEU A 53 -4.35 -5.72 2.46
CA LEU A 53 -5.02 -5.94 1.17
C LEU A 53 -4.50 -7.16 0.41
N LYS A 54 -3.97 -8.18 1.11
CA LYS A 54 -3.31 -9.35 0.50
C LYS A 54 -4.18 -10.13 -0.48
N ASP A 55 -5.50 -10.15 -0.28
CA ASP A 55 -6.45 -10.90 -1.11
C ASP A 55 -6.88 -10.13 -2.36
N VAL A 56 -6.54 -8.84 -2.45
CA VAL A 56 -7.00 -7.92 -3.50
C VAL A 56 -5.83 -7.37 -4.33
N VAL A 57 -4.64 -7.29 -3.72
CA VAL A 57 -3.41 -6.87 -4.39
C VAL A 57 -2.89 -8.02 -5.23
N TRP A 58 -2.67 -7.75 -6.52
CA TRP A 58 -2.01 -8.67 -7.43
C TRP A 58 -0.60 -9.00 -6.93
N LYS A 59 -0.28 -10.30 -6.83
CA LYS A 59 1.08 -10.81 -6.58
C LYS A 59 1.53 -11.54 -7.84
N CYS A 60 2.71 -11.19 -8.36
CA CYS A 60 3.35 -12.04 -9.34
C CYS A 60 4.03 -13.18 -8.57
N ASP A 61 3.66 -14.43 -8.87
CA ASP A 61 4.28 -15.62 -8.31
C ASP A 61 5.70 -15.77 -8.89
N ASP A 62 6.67 -15.05 -8.33
CA ASP A 62 8.11 -15.25 -8.59
C ASP A 62 8.92 -15.47 -7.30
N GLU A 63 8.27 -15.67 -6.15
CA GLU A 63 8.97 -16.18 -4.97
C GLU A 63 8.92 -17.72 -5.01
N VAL A 64 9.92 -18.30 -5.67
CA VAL A 64 10.30 -19.69 -5.44
C VAL A 64 10.61 -19.83 -3.96
N ASP A 65 9.74 -20.51 -3.21
CA ASP A 65 10.00 -20.98 -1.86
C ASP A 65 11.20 -21.94 -1.88
N GLY A 66 12.41 -21.37 -1.73
CA GLY A 66 13.67 -22.09 -1.62
C GLY A 66 13.87 -22.76 -0.26
N ASN A 67 12.87 -23.48 0.24
CA ASN A 67 13.03 -24.34 1.42
C ASN A 67 12.57 -25.78 1.16
N SER A 68 13.11 -26.37 0.10
CA SER A 68 13.25 -27.82 -0.05
C SER A 68 14.67 -28.23 0.35
N ALA A 69 14.87 -28.41 1.66
CA ALA A 69 15.96 -29.19 2.26
C ALA A 69 15.38 -29.80 3.55
N ALA A 70 15.48 -31.08 3.87
CA ALA A 70 16.06 -32.24 3.23
C ALA A 70 15.22 -33.46 3.68
N ALA A 71 15.16 -34.51 2.86
CA ALA A 71 14.78 -35.85 3.29
C ALA A 71 15.92 -36.49 4.09
#